data_AF-A0A1S0TM54-F1
#
_entry.id   AF-A0A1S0TM54-F1
#
_cell.length_a   1.000
_cell.length_b   1.000
_cell.length_c   1.000
_cell.angle_alpha   90.00
_cell.angle_beta   90.00
_cell.angle_gamma   90.00
#
_symmetry.space_group_name_H-M   'P 1'
#
loop_
_entity.id
_entity.type
_entity.pdbx_description
1 polymer ?
#
loop_
_entity_poly.entity_id
_entity_poly.type
_entity_poly.pdbx_seq_one_letter_code
_entity_poly.pdbx_strand_id
1 'polypeptide(L)'
;MPLIKKVIFPCYHLCFPGIYRIIIMNDGWIVQIIKPIKLEQTNEISISLPRPYIFPRCLDYLRITWTNLSCSIQDLEFKMRVFAVPEGSNFEQSYYMEEYDIELSQQALELPCYQFDIIYAQFCFEIVSVQKFTARFNEWAQQCVYTENC
;
A
#
# COMPACT_ATOMS: atom_id res chain seq x y z
N MET A 1 14.73 -22.37 38.56
CA MET A 1 13.88 -21.50 37.71
C MET A 1 14.08 -21.90 36.26
N PRO A 2 13.04 -22.30 35.51
CA PRO A 2 13.23 -22.61 34.10
C PRO A 2 13.50 -21.32 33.34
N LEU A 3 14.60 -21.28 32.58
CA LEU A 3 14.91 -20.17 31.67
C LEU A 3 13.86 -20.13 30.56
N ILE A 4 12.86 -19.25 30.69
CA ILE A 4 11.96 -18.91 29.60
C ILE A 4 12.78 -18.07 28.61
N LYS A 5 13.43 -18.73 27.65
CA LYS A 5 14.08 -18.03 26.53
C LYS A 5 12.99 -17.45 25.64
N LYS A 6 12.86 -16.13 25.65
CA LYS A 6 11.99 -15.39 24.73
C LYS A 6 12.72 -15.24 23.40
N VAL A 7 12.17 -15.80 22.33
CA VAL A 7 12.61 -15.54 20.97
C VAL A 7 11.81 -14.34 20.45
N ILE A 8 12.52 -13.31 20.00
CA ILE A 8 11.91 -12.10 19.44
C ILE A 8 12.28 -12.07 17.96
N PHE A 9 11.26 -12.05 17.10
CA PHE A 9 11.44 -11.91 15.67
C PHE A 9 11.32 -10.43 15.29
N PRO A 10 12.21 -9.91 14.42
CA PRO A 10 11.98 -8.64 13.75
C PRO A 10 10.63 -8.62 13.02
N CYS A 11 9.98 -7.46 13.01
CA CYS A 11 8.65 -7.29 12.43
C CYS A 11 8.59 -7.66 10.94
N TYR A 12 9.67 -7.45 10.18
CA TYR A 12 9.71 -7.73 8.73
C TYR A 12 9.44 -9.19 8.36
N HIS A 13 9.65 -10.14 9.28
CA HIS A 13 9.30 -11.55 9.06
C HIS A 13 7.79 -11.82 9.08
N LEU A 14 7.02 -10.90 9.64
CA LEU A 14 5.58 -11.01 9.90
C LEU A 14 4.82 -9.80 9.35
N CYS A 15 5.38 -9.09 8.36
CA CYS A 15 4.77 -7.86 7.84
C CYS A 15 3.63 -8.10 6.85
N PHE A 16 3.53 -9.29 6.25
CA PHE A 16 2.49 -9.56 5.27
C PHE A 16 1.29 -10.24 5.91
N PRO A 17 0.06 -9.93 5.48
CA PRO A 17 -1.08 -10.73 5.85
C PRO A 17 -0.93 -12.16 5.36
N GLY A 18 -1.39 -13.11 6.18
CA GLY A 18 -1.30 -14.52 5.89
C GLY A 18 -1.31 -15.40 7.13
N ILE A 19 -1.14 -16.70 6.90
CA ILE A 19 -1.05 -17.70 7.97
C ILE A 19 0.41 -18.11 8.10
N TYR A 20 0.98 -17.82 9.26
CA TYR A 20 2.36 -18.14 9.60
C TYR A 20 2.42 -19.37 10.48
N ARG A 21 3.36 -20.25 10.20
CA ARG A 21 3.69 -21.39 11.06
C ARG A 21 5.15 -21.29 11.47
N ILE A 22 5.38 -21.08 12.77
CA ILE A 22 6.73 -20.97 13.32
C ILE A 22 7.14 -22.35 13.83
N ILE A 23 8.28 -22.84 13.35
CA ILE A 23 8.88 -24.12 13.73
C ILE A 23 10.24 -23.83 14.34
N ILE A 24 10.48 -24.35 15.55
CA ILE A 24 11.78 -24.27 16.22
C ILE A 24 12.51 -25.57 15.94
N MET A 25 13.69 -25.46 15.35
CA MET A 25 14.56 -26.58 15.02
C MET A 25 15.83 -26.55 15.88
N ASN A 26 16.33 -27.73 16.24
CA ASN A 26 17.63 -27.92 16.88
C ASN A 26 18.34 -29.09 16.18
N ASP A 27 19.49 -28.84 15.58
CA ASP A 27 20.29 -29.83 14.83
C ASP A 27 19.47 -30.67 13.84
N GLY A 28 18.58 -30.01 13.08
CA GLY A 28 17.72 -30.65 12.07
C GLY A 28 16.43 -31.29 12.61
N TRP A 29 16.27 -31.37 13.92
CA TRP A 29 15.06 -31.92 14.56
C TRP A 29 14.07 -30.83 14.95
N ILE A 30 12.78 -31.07 14.72
CA ILE A 30 11.72 -30.16 15.17
C ILE A 30 11.55 -30.31 16.67
N VAL A 31 11.88 -29.26 17.41
CA VAL A 31 11.75 -29.21 18.88
C VAL A 31 10.37 -28.69 19.28
N GLN A 32 9.81 -27.77 18.49
CA GLN A 32 8.50 -27.18 18.78
C GLN A 32 7.84 -26.65 17.52
N ILE A 33 6.52 -26.80 17.46
CA ILE A 33 5.67 -26.18 16.45
C ILE A 33 4.70 -25.26 17.17
N ILE A 34 4.76 -23.98 16.83
CA ILE A 34 3.82 -22.99 17.35
C ILE A 34 2.50 -23.11 16.58
N LYS A 35 1.38 -22.87 17.27
CA LYS A 35 0.07 -22.79 16.61
C LYS A 35 0.13 -21.76 15.46
N PRO A 36 -0.55 -22.03 14.34
CA PRO A 36 -0.59 -21.08 13.23
C PRO A 36 -1.07 -19.72 13.72
N ILE A 37 -0.36 -18.68 13.30
CA ILE A 37 -0.69 -17.29 13.60
C ILE A 37 -1.29 -16.72 12.33
N LYS A 38 -2.55 -16.28 12.39
CA LYS A 38 -3.15 -15.52 11.30
C LYS A 38 -2.81 -14.05 11.52
N LEU A 39 -2.16 -13.44 10.54
CA LEU A 39 -1.95 -12.01 10.47
C LEU A 39 -2.92 -11.44 9.45
N GLU A 40 -3.76 -10.53 9.91
CA GLU A 40 -4.71 -9.81 9.06
C GLU A 40 -3.99 -8.68 8.33
N GLN A 41 -4.60 -8.21 7.25
CA GLN A 41 -4.12 -7.02 6.55
C GLN A 41 -4.31 -5.82 7.45
N THR A 42 -3.22 -5.10 7.69
CA THR A 42 -3.26 -3.89 8.49
C THR A 42 -3.54 -2.70 7.57
N ASN A 43 -4.50 -1.84 7.93
CA ASN A 43 -4.71 -0.53 7.29
C ASN A 43 -3.61 0.46 7.72
N GLU A 44 -2.34 0.02 7.75
CA GLU A 44 -1.20 0.82 8.22
C GLU A 44 -0.89 1.97 7.25
N ILE A 45 -1.03 1.72 5.95
CA ILE A 45 -0.93 2.76 4.93
C ILE A 45 -2.34 3.25 4.63
N SER A 46 -2.50 4.56 4.68
CA SER A 46 -3.70 5.27 4.24
C SER A 46 -3.27 6.40 3.33
N ILE A 47 -3.97 6.56 2.22
CA ILE A 47 -3.78 7.69 1.31
C ILE A 47 -4.67 8.83 1.79
N SER A 48 -4.10 10.02 1.86
CA SER A 48 -4.83 11.24 2.16
C SER A 48 -4.71 12.21 0.99
N LEU A 49 -5.86 12.69 0.56
CA LEU A 49 -5.98 13.74 -0.44
C LEU A 49 -6.45 15.00 0.27
N PRO A 50 -5.90 16.17 -0.05
CA PRO A 50 -6.23 17.40 0.65
C PRO A 50 -7.70 17.79 0.45
N ARG A 51 -8.35 17.26 -0.59
CA ARG A 51 -9.69 17.65 -1.06
C ARG A 51 -10.40 16.47 -1.72
N PRO A 52 -11.75 16.47 -1.73
CA PRO A 52 -12.54 15.45 -2.40
C PRO A 52 -12.70 15.66 -3.91
N TYR A 53 -12.22 16.78 -4.45
CA TYR A 53 -12.22 17.10 -5.88
C TYR A 53 -10.90 17.75 -6.32
N ILE A 54 -10.48 17.48 -7.56
CA ILE A 54 -9.25 18.03 -8.17
C ILE A 54 -9.48 19.48 -8.63
N PHE A 55 -10.40 19.68 -9.56
CA PHE A 55 -10.74 20.98 -10.13
C PHE A 55 -11.89 21.64 -9.37
N PRO A 56 -11.98 22.98 -9.37
CA PRO A 56 -11.13 23.95 -10.10
C PRO A 56 -9.86 24.35 -9.35
N ARG A 57 -9.53 23.67 -8.24
CA ARG A 57 -8.51 24.18 -7.30
C ARG A 57 -7.10 23.60 -7.48
N CYS A 58 -6.94 22.62 -8.36
CA CYS A 58 -5.64 22.15 -8.82
C CYS A 58 -5.15 23.15 -9.88
N LEU A 59 -4.19 24.01 -9.52
CA LEU A 59 -3.61 25.00 -10.42
C LEU A 59 -2.27 24.52 -10.98
N ASP A 60 -1.39 24.00 -10.12
CA ASP A 60 -0.06 23.53 -10.49
C ASP A 60 0.09 22.02 -10.26
N TYR A 61 -0.06 21.57 -9.00
CA TYR A 61 0.10 20.17 -8.61
C TYR A 61 -1.00 19.70 -7.63
N LEU A 62 -1.39 18.44 -7.78
CA LEU A 62 -2.13 17.69 -6.78
C LEU A 62 -1.13 16.97 -5.86
N ARG A 63 -1.12 17.35 -4.59
CA ARG A 63 -0.30 16.68 -3.57
C ARG A 63 -1.08 15.52 -2.95
N ILE A 64 -0.58 14.32 -3.12
CA ILE A 64 -1.10 13.07 -2.56
C ILE A 64 -0.19 12.70 -1.39
N THR A 65 -0.72 12.45 -0.20
CA THR A 65 0.07 12.06 0.96
C THR A 65 -0.33 10.70 1.49
N TRP A 66 0.53 10.07 2.29
CA TRP A 66 0.22 8.78 2.90
C TRP A 66 0.92 8.57 4.25
N THR A 67 0.38 7.65 5.03
CA THR A 67 1.03 7.15 6.25
C THR A 67 2.13 6.15 5.93
N ASN A 68 3.17 6.11 6.76
CA ASN A 68 4.26 5.14 6.61
C ASN A 68 3.94 3.84 7.36
N LEU A 69 4.64 2.76 7.01
CA LEU A 69 4.57 1.50 7.73
C LEU A 69 5.19 1.64 9.13
N SER A 70 4.63 0.91 10.08
CA SER A 70 5.20 0.81 11.43
C SER A 70 6.52 0.05 11.44
N CYS A 71 6.69 -0.85 10.48
CA CYS A 71 7.86 -1.67 10.28
C CYS A 71 8.56 -1.35 8.95
N SER A 72 9.88 -1.16 8.99
CA SER A 72 10.68 -1.05 7.76
C SER A 72 10.85 -2.42 7.10
N ILE A 73 10.39 -2.55 5.85
CA ILE A 73 10.52 -3.76 5.04
C ILE A 73 11.48 -3.44 3.90
N GLN A 74 12.68 -4.02 3.90
CA GLN A 74 13.77 -3.65 2.97
C GLN A 74 13.58 -4.20 1.54
N ASP A 75 12.72 -5.20 1.37
CA ASP A 75 12.59 -5.95 0.11
C ASP A 75 11.30 -5.64 -0.67
N LEU A 76 10.65 -4.53 -0.34
CA LEU A 76 9.46 -4.04 -1.03
C LEU A 76 9.78 -2.85 -1.91
N GLU A 77 9.39 -2.95 -3.17
CA GLU A 77 9.35 -1.81 -4.09
C GLU A 77 7.93 -1.26 -4.08
N PHE A 78 7.78 -0.02 -3.64
CA PHE A 78 6.48 0.64 -3.54
C PHE A 78 6.21 1.48 -4.77
N LYS A 79 4.95 1.46 -5.20
CA LYS A 79 4.49 2.22 -6.34
C LYS A 79 3.14 2.86 -6.08
N MET A 80 2.93 4.03 -6.66
CA MET A 80 1.64 4.70 -6.74
C MET A 80 1.07 4.47 -8.14
N ARG A 81 -0.08 3.82 -8.23
CA ARG A 81 -0.82 3.66 -9.49
C ARG A 81 -1.96 4.65 -9.56
N VAL A 82 -2.19 5.18 -10.75
CA VAL A 82 -3.25 6.13 -11.04
C VAL A 82 -4.21 5.51 -12.03
N PHE A 83 -5.49 5.51 -11.66
CA PHE A 83 -6.59 5.05 -12.48
C PHE A 83 -7.58 6.19 -12.72
N ALA A 84 -8.11 6.27 -13.93
CA ALA A 84 -9.19 7.18 -14.29
C ALA A 84 -10.52 6.43 -14.44
N VAL A 85 -11.57 6.93 -13.79
CA VAL A 85 -12.92 6.35 -13.84
C VAL A 85 -13.79 7.19 -14.78
N PRO A 86 -14.37 6.62 -15.85
CA PRO A 86 -15.26 7.34 -16.75
C PRO A 86 -16.55 7.81 -16.07
N GLU A 87 -17.19 8.81 -16.65
CA GLU A 87 -18.53 9.21 -16.23
C GLU A 87 -19.55 8.07 -16.38
N GLY A 88 -20.39 7.90 -15.35
CA GLY A 88 -21.42 6.84 -15.32
C GLY A 88 -20.87 5.44 -15.08
N SER A 89 -19.57 5.29 -14.84
CA SER A 89 -18.89 4.02 -14.57
C SER A 89 -18.47 3.87 -13.10
N ASN A 90 -17.96 2.69 -12.76
CA ASN A 90 -17.35 2.39 -11.46
C ASN A 90 -15.87 2.01 -11.62
N PHE A 91 -15.17 1.82 -10.49
CA PHE A 91 -13.73 1.52 -10.48
C PHE A 91 -13.34 0.26 -11.28
N GLU A 92 -14.22 -0.74 -11.36
CA GLU A 92 -14.00 -1.96 -12.17
C GLU A 92 -13.83 -1.67 -13.67
N GLN A 93 -14.34 -0.52 -14.14
CA GLN A 93 -14.23 -0.05 -15.52
C GLN A 93 -13.21 1.08 -15.66
N SER A 94 -12.33 1.23 -14.67
CA SER A 94 -11.30 2.26 -14.69
C SER A 94 -10.21 1.96 -15.73
N TYR A 95 -9.61 3.03 -16.24
CA TYR A 95 -8.45 2.97 -17.10
C TYR A 95 -7.19 3.17 -16.27
N TYR A 96 -6.27 2.23 -16.33
CA TYR A 96 -4.91 2.44 -15.84
C TYR A 96 -4.25 3.56 -16.65
N MET A 97 -3.76 4.58 -15.97
CA MET A 97 -3.10 5.72 -16.60
C MET A 97 -1.59 5.62 -16.50
N GLU A 98 -1.09 5.59 -15.27
CA GLU A 98 0.33 5.74 -14.99
C GLU A 98 0.69 5.14 -13.62
N GLU A 99 1.98 4.84 -13.46
CA GLU A 99 2.56 4.34 -12.22
C GLU A 99 3.85 5.10 -11.91
N TYR A 100 4.02 5.43 -10.64
CA TYR A 100 5.16 6.17 -10.12
C TYR A 100 5.85 5.33 -9.06
N ASP A 101 7.16 5.16 -9.17
CA ASP A 101 7.95 4.59 -8.08
C ASP A 101 7.94 5.58 -6.91
N ILE A 102 7.59 5.10 -5.71
CA ILE A 102 7.52 5.93 -4.50
C ILE A 102 8.38 5.35 -3.39
N GLU A 103 8.93 6.23 -2.57
CA GLU A 103 9.54 5.86 -1.30
C GLU A 103 8.57 6.23 -0.16
N LEU A 104 8.18 5.26 0.67
CA LEU A 104 7.23 5.55 1.74
C LEU A 104 7.72 6.62 2.74
N SER A 105 9.05 6.77 2.87
CA SER A 105 9.68 7.82 3.69
C SER A 105 9.42 9.24 3.20
N GLN A 106 9.14 9.44 1.91
CA GLN A 106 8.84 10.77 1.36
C GLN A 106 7.43 11.24 1.77
N GLN A 107 6.52 10.32 2.06
CA GLN A 107 5.15 10.55 2.54
C GLN A 107 4.26 11.41 1.64
N ALA A 108 4.74 11.82 0.46
CA ALA A 108 4.00 12.62 -0.48
C ALA A 108 4.50 12.42 -1.92
N LEU A 109 3.58 12.52 -2.86
CA LEU A 109 3.82 12.60 -4.30
C LEU A 109 3.07 13.82 -4.83
N GLU A 110 3.72 14.60 -5.68
CA GLU A 110 3.10 15.75 -6.35
C GLU A 110 2.93 15.43 -7.82
N LEU A 111 1.68 15.37 -8.27
CA LEU A 111 1.33 15.11 -9.66
C LEU A 111 0.84 16.41 -10.32
N PRO A 112 1.39 16.80 -11.48
CA PRO A 112 0.97 18.04 -12.12
C PRO A 112 -0.49 17.98 -12.59
N CYS A 113 -1.22 19.08 -12.39
CA CYS A 113 -2.66 19.12 -12.64
C CYS A 113 -3.05 18.86 -14.09
N TYR A 114 -2.15 19.12 -15.06
CA TYR A 114 -2.42 18.89 -16.48
C TYR A 114 -2.58 17.41 -16.85
N GLN A 115 -2.20 16.48 -15.98
CA GLN A 115 -2.38 15.04 -16.19
C GLN A 115 -3.84 14.60 -15.99
N PHE A 116 -4.65 15.42 -15.30
CA PHE A 116 -6.05 15.12 -15.03
C PHE A 116 -6.94 15.81 -16.07
N ASP A 117 -7.86 15.03 -16.63
CA ASP A 117 -8.81 15.49 -17.64
C ASP A 117 -10.25 15.38 -17.11
N ILE A 118 -11.04 16.42 -17.35
CA ILE A 118 -12.46 16.54 -16.98
C ILE A 118 -13.36 15.49 -17.67
N ILE A 119 -12.89 14.82 -18.72
CA ILE A 119 -13.64 13.72 -19.35
C ILE A 119 -13.83 12.50 -18.42
N TYR A 120 -13.05 12.42 -17.34
CA TYR A 120 -13.17 11.38 -16.33
C TYR A 120 -13.89 11.92 -15.10
N ALA A 121 -14.77 11.12 -14.49
CA ALA A 121 -15.50 11.51 -13.29
C ALA A 121 -14.64 11.50 -12.03
N GLN A 122 -13.71 10.55 -11.94
CA GLN A 122 -12.86 10.36 -10.77
C GLN A 122 -11.47 9.88 -11.16
N PHE A 123 -10.50 10.16 -10.28
CA PHE A 123 -9.20 9.52 -10.30
C PHE A 123 -8.99 8.75 -9.00
N CYS A 124 -8.49 7.53 -9.10
CA CYS A 124 -8.19 6.67 -7.98
C CYS A 124 -6.69 6.41 -7.89
N PHE A 125 -6.16 6.59 -6.69
CA PHE A 125 -4.76 6.41 -6.35
C PHE A 125 -4.62 5.14 -5.52
N GLU A 126 -3.72 4.26 -5.92
CA GLU A 126 -3.48 2.98 -5.27
C GLU A 126 -2.00 2.87 -4.89
N ILE A 127 -1.71 2.62 -3.61
CA ILE A 127 -0.37 2.26 -3.15
C ILE A 127 -0.25 0.75 -3.15
N VAL A 128 0.73 0.27 -3.91
CA VAL A 128 1.03 -1.14 -4.06
C VAL A 128 2.49 -1.40 -3.72
N SER A 129 2.82 -2.66 -3.41
CA SER A 129 4.21 -3.09 -3.37
C SER A 129 4.44 -4.42 -4.04
N VAL A 130 5.64 -4.59 -4.59
CA VAL A 130 6.13 -5.85 -5.14
C VAL A 130 7.29 -6.32 -4.28
N GLN A 131 7.22 -7.57 -3.83
CA GLN A 131 8.32 -8.18 -3.11
C GLN A 131 9.38 -8.71 -4.08
N LYS A 132 10.63 -8.25 -3.92
CA LYS A 132 11.73 -8.55 -4.86
C LYS A 132 11.97 -10.04 -5.09
N PHE A 133 11.88 -10.87 -4.04
CA PHE A 133 12.24 -12.28 -4.12
C PHE A 133 11.13 -13.19 -4.63
N THR A 134 9.88 -12.87 -4.33
CA THR A 134 8.73 -13.73 -4.62
C THR A 134 7.86 -13.20 -5.75
N ALA A 135 8.14 -11.99 -6.22
CA ALA A 135 7.25 -11.20 -7.08
C ALA A 135 5.82 -11.07 -6.52
N ARG A 136 5.64 -11.24 -5.20
CA ARG A 136 4.34 -11.12 -4.56
C ARG A 136 3.89 -9.67 -4.61
N PHE A 137 2.73 -9.47 -5.20
CA PHE A 137 2.01 -8.21 -5.23
C PHE A 137 1.19 -8.03 -3.95
N ASN A 138 1.22 -6.82 -3.39
CA ASN A 138 0.38 -6.45 -2.25
C ASN A 138 -0.24 -5.07 -2.51
N GLU A 139 -1.56 -5.00 -2.39
CA GLU A 139 -2.30 -3.74 -2.34
C GLU A 139 -2.35 -3.27 -0.88
N TRP A 140 -2.07 -1.99 -0.64
CA TRP A 140 -2.04 -1.42 0.71
C TRP A 140 -3.15 -0.42 0.97
N ALA A 141 -3.40 0.47 0.02
CA ALA A 141 -4.38 1.52 0.16
C ALA A 141 -4.89 1.96 -1.21
N GLN A 142 -6.17 2.29 -1.26
CA GLN A 142 -6.80 2.91 -2.42
C GLN A 142 -7.64 4.09 -1.95
N GLN A 143 -7.53 5.22 -2.65
CA GLN A 143 -8.36 6.39 -2.40
C GLN A 143 -8.70 7.09 -3.71
N CYS A 144 -9.99 7.40 -3.89
CA CYS A 144 -10.47 8.13 -5.06
C CYS A 144 -10.82 9.58 -4.73
N VAL A 145 -10.74 10.42 -5.76
CA VAL A 145 -11.11 11.84 -5.75
C VAL A 145 -11.94 12.13 -7.00
N TYR A 146 -12.96 12.97 -6.86
CA TYR A 146 -13.72 13.43 -8.02
C TYR A 146 -12.89 14.40 -8.85
N THR A 147 -13.12 14.41 -10.15
CA THR A 147 -12.41 15.36 -11.02
C THR A 147 -12.94 16.77 -10.79
N GLU A 148 -14.26 16.93 -10.77
CA GLU A 148 -14.93 18.22 -10.53
C GLU A 148 -15.92 18.13 -9.37
N ASN A 149 -16.21 19.28 -8.77
CA ASN A 149 -17.28 19.42 -7.78
C ASN A 149 -18.58 19.74 -8.51
N CYS A 150 -19.33 18.70 -8.88
CA CYS A 150 -20.65 18.83 -9.51
C CYS A 150 -21.76 19.17 -8.49
#